data_AF-A0A1V4V583-F1
#
_entry.id   AF-A0A1V4V583-F1
#
_cell.length_a   1.000
_cell.length_b   1.000
_cell.length_c   1.000
_cell.angle_alpha   90.00
_cell.angle_beta   90.00
_cell.angle_gamma   90.00
#
_symmetry.space_group_name_H-M   'P 1'
#
loop_
_entity.id
_entity.type
_entity.pdbx_description
1 polymer ?
#
loop_
_entity_poly.entity_id
_entity_poly.type
_entity_poly.pdbx_seq_one_letter_code
_entity_poly.pdbx_strand_id
1 'polypeptide(L)'
;MLFLDIQMEPVERYMTANEGTALLMEMEANAGESGLMEAIAVGIARAGAPDASVKADLLPRLQGYSLGGPLHILIIPARLHFMEAEALRILADAPADAVQC
;
A
#
# COMPACT_ATOMS: atom_id res chain seq x y z
N MET A 1 -4.01 -4.14 8.33
CA MET A 1 -3.46 -5.01 7.26
C MET A 1 -4.61 -5.45 6.38
N LEU A 2 -4.48 -5.33 5.06
CA LEU A 2 -5.52 -5.63 4.09
C LEU A 2 -5.05 -6.75 3.16
N PHE A 3 -5.84 -7.81 3.07
CA PHE A 3 -5.65 -8.86 2.07
C PHE A 3 -6.32 -8.43 0.76
N LEU A 4 -5.66 -8.72 -0.35
CA LEU A 4 -6.13 -8.36 -1.69
C LEU A 4 -6.78 -9.56 -2.35
N ASP A 5 -7.81 -9.29 -3.15
CA ASP A 5 -8.66 -10.32 -3.72
C ASP A 5 -7.91 -11.24 -4.70
N ILE A 6 -8.34 -12.50 -4.73
CA ILE A 6 -7.81 -13.53 -5.62
C ILE A 6 -8.99 -14.24 -6.27
N GLN A 7 -9.03 -14.18 -7.59
CA GLN A 7 -10.08 -14.79 -8.40
C GLN A 7 -9.45 -15.89 -9.27
N MET A 8 -10.00 -17.09 -9.22
CA MET A 8 -9.49 -18.24 -9.98
C MET A 8 -10.35 -18.57 -11.20
N GLU A 9 -11.64 -18.22 -11.16
CA GLU A 9 -12.59 -18.48 -12.24
C GLU A 9 -13.32 -17.18 -12.64
N PRO A 10 -13.59 -16.96 -13.94
CA PRO A 10 -13.21 -17.79 -15.09
C PRO A 10 -11.74 -17.61 -15.54
N VAL A 11 -11.04 -16.61 -15.00
CA VAL A 11 -9.64 -16.29 -15.31
C VAL A 11 -8.89 -16.03 -14.00
N GLU A 12 -7.67 -16.55 -13.90
CA GLU A 12 -6.77 -16.30 -12.78
C GLU A 12 -6.39 -14.81 -12.72
N ARG A 13 -6.81 -14.14 -11.66
CA ARG A 13 -6.57 -12.71 -11.43
C ARG A 13 -6.21 -12.48 -9.97
N TYR A 14 -5.15 -11.70 -9.76
CA TYR A 14 -4.69 -11.26 -8.45
C TYR A 14 -4.82 -9.75 -8.36
N MET A 15 -5.49 -9.26 -7.33
CA MET A 15 -5.60 -7.83 -7.09
C MET A 15 -4.24 -7.26 -6.65
N THR A 16 -3.82 -6.20 -7.33
CA THR A 16 -2.62 -5.44 -7.04
C THR A 16 -2.87 -4.42 -5.93
N ALA A 17 -1.82 -4.04 -5.21
CA ALA A 17 -1.87 -2.92 -4.26
C ALA A 17 -2.43 -1.63 -4.90
N ASN A 18 -2.11 -1.36 -6.18
CA ASN A 18 -2.63 -0.21 -6.93
C ASN A 18 -4.16 -0.24 -7.04
N GLU A 19 -4.74 -1.39 -7.42
CA GLU A 19 -6.19 -1.57 -7.46
C GLU A 19 -6.80 -1.45 -6.07
N GLY A 20 -6.17 -2.03 -5.05
CA GLY A 20 -6.60 -1.90 -3.65
C GLY A 20 -6.63 -0.43 -3.18
N THR A 21 -5.58 0.35 -3.50
CA THR A 21 -5.56 1.79 -3.19
C THR A 21 -6.64 2.57 -3.93
N ALA A 22 -6.91 2.22 -5.20
CA ALA A 22 -7.95 2.86 -5.99
C ALA A 22 -9.35 2.63 -5.39
N LEU A 23 -9.66 1.39 -5.00
CA LEU A 23 -10.92 1.03 -4.37
C LEU A 23 -11.11 1.76 -3.04
N LEU A 24 -10.07 1.84 -2.21
CA LEU A 24 -10.14 2.55 -0.93
C LEU A 24 -10.41 4.04 -1.11
N MET A 25 -9.75 4.69 -2.08
CA MET A 25 -10.00 6.10 -2.41
C MET A 25 -11.41 6.33 -2.94
N GLU A 26 -11.93 5.42 -3.76
CA GLU A 26 -13.32 5.47 -4.24
C GLU A 26 -14.32 5.32 -3.08
N MET A 27 -14.07 4.37 -2.17
CA MET A 27 -14.90 4.17 -0.99
C MET A 27 -14.91 5.40 -0.07
N GLU A 28 -13.75 6.02 0.14
CA GLU A 28 -13.65 7.26 0.93
C GLU A 28 -14.43 8.41 0.29
N ALA A 29 -14.27 8.62 -1.01
CA ALA A 29 -14.99 9.66 -1.75
C ALA A 29 -16.50 9.46 -1.66
N ASN A 30 -16.98 8.21 -1.73
CA ASN A 30 -18.39 7.86 -1.58
C ASN A 30 -18.92 8.03 -0.16
N ALA A 31 -18.06 7.85 0.86
CA ALA A 31 -18.41 8.06 2.26
C ALA A 31 -18.42 9.55 2.66
N GLY A 32 -17.78 10.43 1.88
CA GLY A 32 -17.60 11.84 2.23
C GLY A 32 -16.57 12.06 3.34
N GLU A 33 -15.64 11.12 3.51
CA GLU A 33 -14.53 11.19 4.47
C GLU A 33 -13.23 11.66 3.78
N SER A 34 -12.17 11.93 4.55
CA SER A 34 -10.90 12.46 4.01
C SER A 34 -9.64 11.95 4.74
N GLY A 35 -9.77 10.97 5.63
CA GLY A 35 -8.66 10.47 6.43
C GLY A 35 -7.67 9.57 5.68
N LEU A 36 -8.12 8.86 4.64
CA LEU A 36 -7.31 7.94 3.86
C LEU A 36 -6.42 8.65 2.84
N MET A 37 -6.84 9.80 2.28
CA MET A 37 -5.98 10.60 1.38
C MET A 37 -4.67 11.06 2.04
N GLU A 38 -4.69 11.29 3.35
CA GLU A 38 -3.51 11.70 4.14
C GLU A 38 -2.81 10.52 4.83
N ALA A 39 -3.38 9.31 4.72
CA ALA A 39 -2.83 8.13 5.38
C ALA A 39 -1.59 7.62 4.65
N ILE A 40 -0.60 7.19 5.44
CA ILE A 40 0.48 6.34 4.93
C ILE A 40 -0.11 5.00 4.51
N ALA A 41 0.36 4.51 3.37
CA ALA A 41 0.09 3.18 2.88
C ALA A 41 1.40 2.48 2.52
N VAL A 42 1.46 1.18 2.79
CA VAL A 42 2.61 0.33 2.47
C VAL A 42 2.13 -0.82 1.58
N GLY A 43 2.64 -0.87 0.36
CA GLY A 43 2.45 -1.97 -0.56
C GLY A 43 3.62 -2.95 -0.46
N ILE A 44 3.31 -4.23 -0.33
CA ILE A 44 4.28 -5.33 -0.27
C ILE A 44 3.93 -6.31 -1.38
N ALA A 45 4.91 -6.78 -2.14
CA ALA A 45 4.74 -7.85 -3.10
C ALA A 45 5.78 -8.96 -2.92
N ARG A 46 5.35 -10.21 -3.14
CA ARG A 46 6.19 -11.42 -3.12
C ARG A 46 7.02 -11.55 -1.83
N ALA A 47 6.41 -11.26 -0.67
CA ALA A 47 7.09 -11.35 0.61
C ALA A 47 7.72 -12.74 0.83
N GLY A 48 9.02 -12.76 1.17
CA GLY A 48 9.81 -13.98 1.31
C GLY A 48 10.52 -14.46 0.05
N ALA A 49 10.23 -13.86 -1.12
CA ALA A 49 10.97 -14.13 -2.35
C ALA A 49 12.24 -13.27 -2.47
N PRO A 50 13.27 -13.72 -3.21
CA PRO A 50 14.49 -12.93 -3.45
C PRO A 50 14.22 -11.59 -4.14
N ASP A 51 13.13 -11.51 -4.90
CA ASP A 51 12.70 -10.33 -5.64
C ASP A 51 11.51 -9.63 -4.96
N ALA A 52 11.30 -9.82 -3.66
CA ALA A 52 10.29 -9.10 -2.88
C ALA A 52 10.45 -7.58 -3.04
N SER A 53 9.33 -6.87 -3.11
CA SER A 53 9.32 -5.41 -3.18
C SER A 53 8.43 -4.81 -2.11
N VAL A 54 8.91 -3.73 -1.48
CA VAL A 54 8.16 -2.97 -0.48
C VAL A 54 8.22 -1.50 -0.87
N LYS A 55 7.07 -0.82 -0.85
CA LYS A 55 6.99 0.63 -1.08
C LYS A 55 6.03 1.26 -0.09
N ALA A 56 6.44 2.39 0.48
CA ALA A 56 5.61 3.20 1.35
C ALA A 56 5.48 4.63 0.79
N ASP A 57 4.27 5.17 0.82
CA ASP A 57 3.97 6.56 0.47
C ASP A 57 2.57 6.92 1.02
N LEU A 58 2.11 8.15 0.80
CA LEU A 58 0.69 8.48 0.98
C LEU A 58 -0.17 7.61 0.07
N LEU A 59 -1.35 7.18 0.53
CA LEU A 59 -2.26 6.29 -0.21
C LEU A 59 -2.47 6.72 -1.67
N PRO A 60 -2.70 8.00 -2.00
CA PRO A 60 -2.92 8.41 -3.40
C PRO A 60 -1.67 8.31 -4.26
N ARG A 61 -0.49 8.49 -3.66
CA ARG A 61 0.80 8.39 -4.36
C ARG A 61 1.21 6.94 -4.54
N LEU A 62 0.87 6.08 -3.57
CA LEU A 62 1.19 4.66 -3.63
C LEU A 62 0.61 3.99 -4.89
N GLN A 63 -0.58 4.43 -5.32
CA GLN A 63 -1.24 3.98 -6.55
C GLN A 63 -0.38 4.14 -7.82
N GLY A 64 0.60 5.06 -7.81
CA GLY A 64 1.49 5.31 -8.96
C GLY A 64 2.67 4.34 -9.08
N TYR A 65 2.98 3.53 -8.06
CA TYR A 65 4.18 2.67 -8.06
C TYR A 65 3.88 1.25 -8.49
N SER A 66 4.77 0.65 -9.29
CA SER A 66 4.69 -0.78 -9.62
C SER A 66 5.49 -1.61 -8.62
N LEU A 67 4.86 -2.62 -8.03
CA LEU A 67 5.49 -3.61 -7.15
C LEU A 67 5.88 -4.91 -7.90
N GLY A 68 5.74 -4.93 -9.23
CA GLY A 68 5.94 -6.12 -10.05
C GLY A 68 4.75 -7.09 -9.99
N GLY A 69 5.06 -8.39 -9.97
CA GLY A 69 4.05 -9.46 -10.01
C GLY A 69 3.42 -9.83 -8.65
N PRO A 70 2.31 -10.59 -8.66
CA PRO A 70 1.61 -11.03 -7.46
C PRO A 70 2.44 -11.97 -6.57
N LEU A 71 2.10 -12.22 -5.31
CA LEU A 71 0.96 -11.71 -4.54
C LEU A 71 1.28 -10.37 -3.86
N HIS A 72 0.29 -9.48 -3.78
CA HIS A 72 0.42 -8.18 -3.14
C HIS A 72 -0.36 -8.14 -1.81
N ILE A 73 0.11 -7.33 -0.86
CA ILE A 73 -0.55 -7.00 0.40
C ILE A 73 -0.49 -5.49 0.56
N LEU A 74 -1.55 -4.90 1.12
CA LEU A 74 -1.61 -3.48 1.47
C LEU A 74 -1.70 -3.31 2.98
N ILE A 75 -0.96 -2.35 3.53
CA ILE A 75 -0.99 -2.00 4.95
C ILE A 75 -1.27 -0.50 5.07
N ILE A 76 -2.24 -0.15 5.89
CA ILE A 76 -2.49 1.23 6.33
C ILE A 76 -2.21 1.25 7.83
N PRO A 77 -1.01 1.68 8.26
CA PRO A 77 -0.69 1.80 9.67
C PRO A 77 -1.50 2.93 10.32
N ALA A 78 -1.64 2.87 11.64
CA ALA A 78 -2.06 4.01 12.44
C ALA A 78 -0.87 4.99 12.60
N ARG A 79 -0.87 5.77 13.68
CA ARG A 79 0.26 6.64 14.01
C ARG A 79 1.55 5.82 14.14
N LEU A 80 2.55 6.18 13.34
CA LEU A 80 3.87 5.57 13.36
C LEU A 80 4.67 6.02 14.59
N HIS A 81 5.41 5.09 15.18
CA HIS A 81 6.50 5.42 16.08
C HIS A 81 7.72 5.90 15.26
N PHE A 82 8.60 6.72 15.84
CA PHE A 82 9.75 7.29 15.11
C PHE A 82 10.66 6.22 14.47
N MET A 83 10.81 5.08 15.16
CA MET A 83 11.56 3.93 14.63
C MET A 83 10.88 3.28 13.42
N GLU A 84 9.54 3.23 13.38
CA GLU A 84 8.79 2.66 12.25
C GLU A 84 8.85 3.58 11.04
N ALA A 85 8.75 4.90 11.25
CA ALA A 85 8.92 5.89 10.20
C ALA A 85 10.33 5.81 9.58
N GLU A 86 11.37 5.71 10.41
CA GLU A 86 12.74 5.55 9.91
C GLU A 86 12.93 4.22 9.17
N ALA A 87 12.31 3.14 9.66
CA ALA A 87 12.31 1.87 8.96
C ALA A 87 11.63 1.97 7.58
N LEU A 88 10.49 2.65 7.46
CA LEU A 88 9.82 2.86 6.17
C LEU A 88 10.64 3.73 5.22
N ARG A 89 11.36 4.73 5.75
CA ARG A 89 12.25 5.57 4.95
C ARG A 89 13.43 4.78 4.36
N ILE A 90 14.04 3.89 5.16
CA ILE A 90 15.22 3.11 4.76
C ILE A 90 14.84 1.87 3.94
N LEU A 91 13.78 1.17 4.32
CA LEU A 91 13.46 -0.16 3.80
C LEU A 91 12.34 -0.17 2.76
N ALA A 92 11.56 0.92 2.67
CA ALA A 92 10.39 1.02 1.79
C ALA A 92 10.38 2.32 0.98
N ASP A 93 11.51 3.03 0.91
CA ASP A 93 11.68 4.30 0.18
C ASP A 93 10.58 5.34 0.47
N ALA A 94 10.11 5.41 1.72
CA ALA A 94 9.11 6.40 2.10
C ALA A 94 9.68 7.81 1.96
N PRO A 95 9.01 8.73 1.24
CA PRO A 95 9.47 10.10 1.15
C PRO A 95 9.28 10.80 2.50
N ALA A 96 10.20 11.70 2.86
CA ALA A 96 10.25 12.32 4.18
C ALA A 96 8.98 13.11 4.52
N ASP A 97 8.28 13.64 3.52
CA ASP A 97 7.03 14.37 3.71
C ASP A 97 5.85 13.45 4.04
N ALA A 98 5.92 12.16 3.70
CA ALA A 98 4.87 11.19 3.99
C ALA A 98 4.99 10.64 5.43
N VAL A 99 6.20 10.47 5.97
CA VAL A 99 6.44 9.84 7.29
C VAL A 99 6.85 10.83 8.38
N GLN A 100 6.31 12.05 8.36
CA GLN A 100 6.62 13.07 9.37
C GLN A 100 6.24 12.58 10.78
N CYS A 101 7.22 12.53 11.67
CA CYS A 101 7.08 12.18 13.08
C CYS A 101 6.92 13.43 13.95
#